data_AF-A0A7M4EYV4-F1
#
_entry.id   AF-A0A7M4EYV4-F1
#
_cell.length_a   1.000
_cell.length_b   1.000
_cell.length_c   1.000
_cell.angle_alpha   90.00
_cell.angle_beta   90.00
_cell.angle_gamma   90.00
#
_symmetry.space_group_name_H-M   'P 1'
#
loop_
_entity.id
_entity.type
_entity.pdbx_description
1 polymer ?
#
loop_
_entity_poly.entity_id
_entity_poly.type
_entity_poly.pdbx_seq_one_letter_code
_entity_poly.pdbx_strand_id
1 'polypeptide(L)'
;LDGEGTGPEYQIDIFFAQTWTDSRLRFNSTMKILTLNSNMVGLIWIPDTIFRNSKTAEAHWITTPNQLLRIWNDGKILYTLRLTINAECQLQLHNFPMDEHSCPLIFSSYGYPKEEMIYRWRKNSVEAADQKSWRLYQFDFMGLRNTSEIVKTSAGDYIVMTIYFDLSRRMGYFTIQTYIPCILTVVLSWVSFWIKKDATPARTALGITTVLTMTTLSTIARKSLPRVSYVTAMDLFVTVCFLFVFAALMEYATLNYYSSCKKPTCTKKKKSVRSEHHCPS
;
A
#
# COMPACT_ATOMS: atom_id res chain seq x y z
N LEU A 1 -20.91 8.33 14.01
CA LEU A 1 -19.89 8.71 13.00
C LEU A 1 -19.08 7.45 12.74
N ASP A 2 -19.63 6.56 11.92
CA ASP A 2 -19.00 5.28 11.60
C ASP A 2 -17.85 5.55 10.62
N GLY A 3 -16.73 5.99 11.18
CA GLY A 3 -15.44 6.05 10.52
C GLY A 3 -14.64 4.85 10.97
N GLU A 4 -14.82 3.72 10.30
CA GLU A 4 -13.93 2.57 10.41
C GLU A 4 -12.59 2.97 9.77
N GLY A 5 -11.86 3.83 10.49
CA GLY A 5 -10.55 4.35 10.16
C GLY A 5 -9.49 3.32 10.47
N THR A 6 -9.54 2.18 9.78
CA THR A 6 -8.43 1.23 9.76
C THR A 6 -7.30 1.85 8.93
N GLY A 7 -6.53 2.75 9.55
CA GLY A 7 -5.25 3.20 9.01
C GLY A 7 -4.40 1.99 8.63
N PRO A 8 -3.55 2.06 7.59
CA PRO A 8 -2.87 0.90 7.02
C PRO A 8 -2.15 0.04 8.09
N GLU A 9 -2.37 -1.27 8.00
CA GLU A 9 -1.88 -2.26 8.95
C GLU A 9 -1.11 -3.35 8.21
N TYR A 10 -0.17 -3.98 8.90
CA TYR A 10 0.44 -5.22 8.45
C TYR A 10 0.41 -6.25 9.56
N GLN A 11 0.21 -7.50 9.17
CA GLN A 11 0.21 -8.64 10.08
C GLN A 11 1.58 -9.31 10.07
N ILE A 12 2.09 -9.63 11.26
CA ILE A 12 3.33 -10.38 11.44
C ILE A 12 3.15 -11.48 12.47
N ASP A 13 3.68 -12.68 12.19
CA ASP A 13 3.75 -13.81 13.11
C ASP A 13 5.21 -13.98 13.53
N ILE A 14 5.49 -13.86 14.83
CA ILE A 14 6.85 -13.88 15.37
C ILE A 14 6.98 -14.85 16.53
N PHE A 15 8.17 -15.45 16.65
CA PHE A 15 8.64 -16.02 17.91
C PHE A 15 9.45 -14.96 18.64
N PHE A 16 8.87 -14.37 19.67
CA PHE A 16 9.52 -13.34 20.46
C PHE A 16 10.29 -13.98 21.61
N ALA A 17 11.60 -13.71 21.69
CA ALA A 17 12.50 -14.33 22.66
C ALA A 17 13.18 -13.27 23.53
N GLN A 18 13.17 -13.48 24.83
CA GLN A 18 13.75 -12.58 25.82
C GLN A 18 14.66 -13.35 26.77
N THR A 19 15.78 -12.74 27.12
CA THR A 19 16.70 -13.29 28.12
C THR A 19 17.07 -12.26 29.16
N TRP A 20 16.93 -12.62 30.43
CA TRP A 20 17.40 -11.81 31.56
C TRP A 20 18.04 -12.71 32.61
N THR A 21 18.56 -12.12 33.68
CA THR A 21 19.15 -12.87 34.80
C THR A 21 18.39 -12.50 36.07
N ASP A 22 17.91 -13.51 36.80
CA ASP A 22 17.26 -13.35 38.10
C ASP A 22 18.00 -14.20 39.14
N SER A 23 18.66 -13.52 40.09
CA SER A 23 19.45 -14.18 41.13
C SER A 23 18.59 -15.01 42.10
N ARG A 24 17.29 -14.74 42.21
CA ARG A 24 16.36 -15.45 43.10
C ARG A 24 16.06 -16.88 42.63
N LEU A 25 16.27 -17.14 41.34
CA LEU A 25 15.98 -18.42 40.69
C LEU A 25 17.23 -19.29 40.48
N ARG A 26 18.34 -18.96 41.15
CA ARG A 26 19.54 -19.80 41.17
C ARG A 26 19.28 -21.08 41.95
N PHE A 27 19.76 -22.20 41.42
CA PHE A 27 19.62 -23.49 42.06
C PHE A 27 20.92 -24.29 41.93
N ASN A 28 21.24 -25.05 42.98
CA ASN A 28 22.41 -25.93 42.98
C ASN A 28 21.95 -27.36 42.69
N SER A 29 22.26 -27.85 41.48
CA SER A 29 21.90 -29.18 41.02
C SER A 29 22.88 -29.65 39.94
N THR A 30 22.91 -30.95 39.68
CA THR A 30 23.63 -31.53 38.54
C THR A 30 22.98 -31.13 37.20
N MET A 31 21.68 -30.81 37.21
CA MET A 31 20.98 -30.30 36.03
C MET A 31 21.40 -28.84 35.75
N LYS A 32 21.87 -28.57 34.53
CA LYS A 32 22.26 -27.21 34.12
C LYS A 32 21.08 -26.33 33.71
N ILE A 33 20.01 -26.93 33.20
CA ILE A 33 18.86 -26.21 32.61
C ILE A 33 17.56 -26.90 33.03
N LEU A 34 16.62 -26.12 33.54
CA LEU A 34 15.23 -26.53 33.76
C LEU A 34 14.39 -26.00 32.61
N THR A 35 13.72 -26.89 31.89
CA THR A 35 12.73 -26.52 30.86
C THR A 35 11.34 -26.67 31.47
N LEU A 36 10.63 -25.56 31.59
CA LEU A 36 9.37 -25.47 32.31
C LEU A 36 8.22 -25.21 31.34
N ASN A 37 7.04 -25.69 31.72
CA ASN A 37 5.80 -25.47 30.99
C ASN A 37 5.18 -24.09 31.32
N SER A 38 4.20 -23.67 30.54
CA SER A 38 3.48 -22.39 30.68
C SER A 38 2.90 -22.14 32.07
N ASN A 39 2.60 -23.19 32.85
CA ASN A 39 2.03 -23.04 34.20
C ASN A 39 2.95 -22.30 35.17
N MET A 40 4.27 -22.38 35.00
CA MET A 40 5.22 -21.67 35.87
C MET A 40 5.44 -20.21 35.49
N VAL A 41 5.03 -19.82 34.28
CA VAL A 41 5.17 -18.46 33.74
C VAL A 41 4.43 -17.45 34.62
N GLY A 42 3.25 -17.80 35.14
CA GLY A 42 2.46 -16.92 36.02
C GLY A 42 3.00 -16.74 37.45
N LEU A 43 4.03 -17.50 37.86
CA LEU A 43 4.61 -17.44 39.19
C LEU A 43 5.95 -16.69 39.23
N ILE A 44 6.51 -16.39 38.06
CA ILE A 44 7.83 -15.76 37.90
C ILE A 44 7.61 -14.35 37.35
N TRP A 45 8.48 -13.43 37.75
CA TRP A 45 8.46 -12.08 37.18
C TRP A 45 8.85 -12.13 35.69
N ILE A 46 8.06 -11.47 34.84
CA ILE A 46 8.26 -11.38 33.40
C ILE A 46 8.25 -9.91 33.00
N PRO A 47 9.16 -9.48 32.10
CA PRO A 47 9.15 -8.13 31.55
C PRO A 47 7.79 -7.77 30.93
N ASP A 48 7.29 -6.58 31.22
CA ASP A 48 6.01 -6.05 30.74
C ASP A 48 6.12 -5.47 29.31
N THR A 49 6.69 -6.24 28.39
CA THR A 49 6.94 -5.78 27.03
C THR A 49 5.63 -5.58 26.26
N ILE A 50 5.41 -4.36 25.79
CA ILE A 50 4.29 -3.99 24.93
C ILE A 50 4.76 -3.62 23.53
N PHE A 51 3.90 -3.85 22.54
CA PHE A 51 4.09 -3.35 21.19
C PHE A 51 3.37 -2.00 21.07
N ARG A 52 4.14 -0.91 20.90
CA ARG A 52 3.60 0.46 20.96
C ARG A 52 2.69 0.81 19.79
N ASN A 53 2.98 0.25 18.61
CA ASN A 53 2.20 0.48 17.39
C ASN A 53 1.32 -0.72 17.02
N SER A 54 1.06 -1.65 17.95
CA SER A 54 0.09 -2.73 17.70
C SER A 54 -1.33 -2.22 17.88
N LYS A 55 -2.20 -2.53 16.92
CA LYS A 55 -3.65 -2.36 17.06
C LYS A 55 -4.28 -3.58 17.70
N THR A 56 -3.86 -4.76 17.27
CA THR A 56 -4.18 -6.02 17.94
C THR A 56 -2.92 -6.89 18.04
N ALA A 57 -2.79 -7.62 19.14
CA ALA A 57 -1.71 -8.56 19.35
C ALA A 57 -2.28 -9.78 20.08
N GLU A 58 -2.12 -10.96 19.47
CA GLU A 58 -2.68 -12.21 19.96
C GLU A 58 -1.57 -13.21 20.23
N ALA A 59 -1.55 -13.73 21.46
CA ALA A 59 -0.73 -14.89 21.81
C ALA A 59 -1.42 -16.17 21.36
N HIS A 60 -0.65 -17.20 21.00
CA HIS A 60 -1.23 -18.48 20.57
C HIS A 60 -1.45 -19.44 21.75
N TRP A 61 -2.63 -20.04 21.84
CA TRP A 61 -3.03 -20.92 22.95
C TRP A 61 -3.43 -22.36 22.57
N ILE A 62 -3.33 -22.74 21.30
CA ILE A 62 -3.74 -24.07 20.81
C ILE A 62 -2.50 -24.94 20.50
N THR A 63 -2.45 -26.20 20.96
CA THR A 63 -3.36 -26.89 21.90
C THR A 63 -3.11 -26.53 23.37
N THR A 64 -1.95 -25.95 23.65
CA THR A 64 -1.53 -25.37 24.94
C THR A 64 -0.98 -23.96 24.70
N PRO A 65 -0.86 -23.11 25.73
CA PRO A 65 -0.17 -21.82 25.59
C PRO A 65 1.23 -21.99 24.98
N ASN A 66 1.47 -21.32 23.84
CA ASN A 66 2.72 -21.43 23.09
C ASN A 66 3.80 -20.53 23.72
N GLN A 67 4.17 -20.90 24.94
CA GLN A 67 5.15 -20.23 25.77
C GLN A 67 6.15 -21.27 26.29
N LEU A 68 7.42 -20.90 26.31
CA LEU A 68 8.49 -21.76 26.79
C LEU A 68 9.37 -20.94 27.73
N LEU A 69 9.65 -21.53 28.90
CA LEU A 69 10.52 -20.94 29.90
C LEU A 69 11.68 -21.90 30.18
N ARG A 70 12.91 -21.40 30.07
CA ARG A 70 14.13 -22.14 30.43
C ARG A 70 14.93 -21.36 31.46
N ILE A 71 15.28 -22.02 32.55
CA ILE A 71 16.06 -21.43 33.64
C ILE A 71 17.38 -22.20 33.75
N TRP A 72 18.49 -21.48 33.67
CA TRP A 72 19.83 -22.03 33.92
C TRP A 72 20.15 -21.96 35.41
N ASN A 73 21.05 -22.83 35.86
CA ASN A 73 21.48 -22.88 37.26
C ASN A 73 22.11 -21.57 37.78
N ASP A 74 22.68 -20.75 36.90
CA ASP A 74 23.24 -19.43 37.20
C ASP A 74 22.18 -18.31 37.37
N GLY A 75 20.90 -18.65 37.19
CA GLY A 75 19.77 -17.72 37.28
C GLY A 75 19.46 -17.01 35.96
N LYS A 76 20.13 -17.36 34.86
CA LYS A 76 19.74 -16.87 33.53
C LYS A 76 18.41 -17.49 33.13
N ILE A 77 17.54 -16.68 32.52
CA ILE A 77 16.21 -17.08 32.07
C ILE A 77 16.10 -16.80 30.59
N LEU A 78 15.51 -17.74 29.86
CA LEU A 78 15.04 -17.57 28.49
C LEU A 78 13.53 -17.77 28.50
N TYR A 79 12.81 -16.76 28.06
CA TYR A 79 11.39 -16.80 27.83
C TYR A 79 11.11 -16.60 26.35
N THR A 80 10.32 -17.47 25.75
CA THR A 80 9.92 -17.34 24.35
C THR A 80 8.43 -17.54 24.22
N LEU A 81 7.77 -16.73 23.39
CA LEU A 81 6.37 -16.87 23.06
C LEU A 81 6.11 -16.62 21.57
N ARG A 82 5.08 -17.26 21.02
CA ARG A 82 4.60 -16.99 19.66
C ARG A 82 3.49 -15.95 19.69
N LEU A 83 3.60 -14.93 18.85
CA LEU A 83 2.65 -13.81 18.77
C LEU A 83 2.27 -13.54 17.32
N THR A 84 0.98 -13.30 17.08
CA THR A 84 0.50 -12.65 15.85
C THR A 84 0.15 -11.20 16.17
N ILE A 85 0.77 -10.26 15.46
CA ILE A 85 0.63 -8.83 15.73
C ILE A 85 0.13 -8.14 14.46
N ASN A 86 -0.95 -7.38 14.59
CA ASN A 86 -1.38 -6.42 13.59
C ASN A 86 -0.86 -5.05 14.01
N ALA A 87 0.19 -4.60 13.33
CA ALA A 87 0.88 -3.35 13.62
C ALA A 87 0.49 -2.27 12.62
N GLU A 88 0.38 -1.04 13.11
CA GLU A 88 0.16 0.14 12.28
C GLU A 88 1.44 0.48 11.51
N CYS A 89 1.29 0.73 10.21
CA CYS A 89 2.34 1.23 9.35
C CYS A 89 1.79 2.33 8.45
N GLN A 90 2.27 3.56 8.62
CA GLN A 90 1.87 4.68 7.78
C GLN A 90 2.52 4.58 6.40
N LEU A 91 1.71 4.25 5.40
CA LEU A 91 2.16 4.15 4.01
C LEU A 91 2.12 5.53 3.34
N GLN A 92 3.26 5.96 2.81
CA GLN A 92 3.36 7.18 2.00
C GLN A 92 3.26 6.81 0.52
N LEU A 93 2.09 7.05 -0.08
CA LEU A 93 1.73 6.55 -1.42
C LEU A 93 2.00 7.57 -2.55
N HIS A 94 2.87 8.56 -2.33
CA HIS A 94 3.14 9.62 -3.31
C HIS A 94 3.56 9.04 -4.68
N ASN A 95 4.48 8.07 -4.66
CA ASN A 95 5.03 7.44 -5.86
C ASN A 95 4.26 6.19 -6.29
N PHE A 96 3.03 5.98 -5.82
CA PHE A 96 2.29 4.76 -6.11
C PHE A 96 2.15 4.50 -7.62
N PRO A 97 2.40 3.26 -8.11
CA PRO A 97 2.75 2.05 -7.36
C PRO A 97 4.27 1.77 -7.24
N MET A 98 5.13 2.70 -7.64
CA MET A 98 6.61 2.60 -7.57
C MET A 98 7.12 3.10 -6.21
N ASP A 99 6.47 2.67 -5.13
CA ASP A 99 6.76 3.11 -3.78
C ASP A 99 7.52 2.06 -2.95
N GLU A 100 8.35 2.58 -2.05
CA GLU A 100 9.05 1.81 -1.04
C GLU A 100 8.58 2.27 0.35
N HIS A 101 8.44 1.32 1.27
CA HIS A 101 7.91 1.57 2.60
C HIS A 101 8.79 0.89 3.65
N SER A 102 8.98 1.56 4.78
CA SER A 102 9.69 1.03 5.93
C SER A 102 8.72 0.93 7.10
N CYS A 103 8.17 -0.25 7.33
CA CYS A 103 7.17 -0.48 8.36
C CYS A 103 7.84 -0.80 9.70
N PRO A 104 7.61 -0.01 10.76
CA PRO A 104 8.22 -0.26 12.06
C PRO A 104 7.42 -1.29 12.87
N LEU A 105 8.11 -2.09 13.67
CA LEU A 105 7.57 -2.84 14.81
C LEU A 105 8.27 -2.32 16.05
N ILE A 106 7.51 -1.67 16.92
CA ILE A 106 8.04 -0.88 18.03
C ILE A 106 7.64 -1.56 19.33
N PHE A 107 8.59 -1.86 20.20
CA PHE A 107 8.31 -2.43 21.51
C PHE A 107 9.17 -1.84 22.63
N SER A 108 8.61 -1.79 23.83
CA SER A 108 9.29 -1.34 25.04
C SER A 108 8.63 -1.93 26.28
N SER A 109 9.16 -1.61 27.47
CA SER A 109 8.43 -1.75 28.72
C SER A 109 7.23 -0.82 28.76
N TYR A 110 6.22 -1.22 29.52
CA TYR A 110 5.07 -0.39 29.81
C TYR A 110 5.32 0.48 31.06
N GLY A 111 5.72 -0.15 32.17
CA GLY A 111 5.90 0.48 33.48
C GLY A 111 7.34 0.86 33.79
N TYR A 112 8.31 0.00 33.45
CA TYR A 112 9.70 0.19 33.87
C TYR A 112 10.44 1.24 33.01
N PRO A 113 10.91 2.36 33.57
CA PRO A 113 11.74 3.32 32.86
C PRO A 113 13.16 2.78 32.65
N LYS A 114 13.98 3.55 31.92
CA LYS A 114 15.37 3.21 31.56
C LYS A 114 16.25 2.90 32.77
N GLU A 115 15.98 3.51 33.91
CA GLU A 115 16.73 3.33 35.15
C GLU A 115 16.49 1.94 35.76
N GLU A 116 15.34 1.31 35.47
CA GLU A 116 14.94 0.02 36.03
C GLU A 116 15.14 -1.12 35.04
N MET A 117 14.83 -0.90 33.75
CA MET A 117 14.95 -1.94 32.72
C MET A 117 15.52 -1.42 31.40
N ILE A 118 16.52 -2.14 30.88
CA ILE A 118 17.25 -1.79 29.65
C ILE A 118 17.17 -2.96 28.67
N TYR A 119 16.49 -2.74 27.53
CA TYR A 119 16.54 -3.69 26.42
C TYR A 119 17.86 -3.60 25.65
N ARG A 120 18.34 -4.74 25.17
CA ARG A 120 19.52 -4.84 24.30
C ARG A 120 19.31 -5.91 23.25
N TRP A 121 19.74 -5.63 22.02
CA TRP A 121 19.76 -6.60 20.94
C TRP A 121 20.82 -7.68 21.22
N ARG A 122 20.48 -8.94 20.98
CA ARG A 122 21.45 -10.03 20.90
C ARG A 122 22.16 -9.97 19.53
N LYS A 123 23.39 -10.51 19.43
CA LYS A 123 24.00 -10.77 18.10
C LYS A 123 23.07 -11.68 17.28
N ASN A 124 22.85 -11.34 16.01
CA ASN A 124 21.84 -11.97 15.14
C ASN A 124 20.43 -11.91 15.75
N SER A 125 20.04 -10.74 16.24
CA SER A 125 18.83 -10.53 17.04
C SER A 125 17.51 -10.80 16.32
N VAL A 126 17.48 -10.61 15.01
CA VAL A 126 16.28 -10.81 14.21
C VAL A 126 16.63 -11.70 13.05
N GLU A 127 15.96 -12.84 13.00
CA GLU A 127 16.10 -13.82 11.95
C GLU A 127 14.78 -13.87 11.19
N ALA A 128 14.85 -13.59 9.89
CA ALA A 128 13.69 -13.65 9.03
C ALA A 128 13.50 -15.11 8.57
N ALA A 129 12.28 -15.62 8.65
CA ALA A 129 11.96 -16.95 8.14
C ALA A 129 12.17 -17.03 6.61
N ASP A 130 12.21 -18.25 6.05
CA ASP A 130 12.34 -18.42 4.60
C ASP A 130 11.27 -17.61 3.84
N GLN A 131 11.69 -16.85 2.83
CA GLN A 131 10.86 -15.95 2.04
C GLN A 131 9.66 -16.66 1.41
N LYS A 132 9.75 -17.97 1.16
CA LYS A 132 8.65 -18.81 0.65
C LYS A 132 7.46 -18.93 1.61
N SER A 133 7.67 -18.71 2.91
CA SER A 133 6.62 -18.79 3.92
C SER A 133 5.82 -17.50 4.07
N TRP A 134 6.28 -16.40 3.46
CA TRP A 134 5.67 -15.09 3.64
C TRP A 134 4.45 -14.92 2.75
N ARG A 135 3.40 -14.32 3.33
CA ARG A 135 2.14 -14.03 2.64
C ARG A 135 2.13 -12.62 2.08
N LEU A 136 3.16 -12.27 1.30
CA LEU A 136 3.29 -10.96 0.67
C LEU A 136 2.85 -11.03 -0.81
N TYR A 137 1.63 -10.58 -1.09
CA TYR A 137 1.07 -10.63 -2.46
C TYR A 137 1.50 -9.45 -3.33
N GLN A 138 1.48 -8.24 -2.75
CA GLN A 138 1.74 -6.99 -3.48
C GLN A 138 3.12 -6.39 -3.20
N PHE A 139 3.85 -6.93 -2.22
CA PHE A 139 5.14 -6.39 -1.78
C PHE A 139 6.23 -7.45 -1.89
N ASP A 140 7.43 -6.99 -2.19
CA ASP A 140 8.68 -7.69 -2.03
C ASP A 140 9.38 -7.19 -0.77
N PHE A 141 9.88 -8.13 0.01
CA PHE A 141 10.70 -7.81 1.16
C PHE A 141 12.14 -7.55 0.70
N MET A 142 12.62 -6.35 1.01
CA MET A 142 13.94 -5.87 0.59
C MET A 142 14.98 -6.10 1.68
N GLY A 143 14.58 -5.97 2.94
CA GLY A 143 15.51 -6.08 4.05
C GLY A 143 14.91 -5.73 5.41
N LEU A 144 15.77 -5.81 6.41
CA LEU A 144 15.46 -5.53 7.80
C LEU A 144 16.52 -4.63 8.41
N ARG A 145 16.09 -3.67 9.24
CA ARG A 145 16.99 -2.85 10.06
C ARG A 145 16.49 -2.78 11.49
N ASN A 146 17.38 -2.86 12.47
CA ASN A 146 17.03 -2.67 13.87
C ASN A 146 17.66 -1.38 14.42
N THR A 147 16.95 -0.74 15.35
CA THR A 147 17.43 0.43 16.07
C THR A 147 17.00 0.34 17.54
N SER A 148 17.62 1.17 18.37
CA SER A 148 17.25 1.35 19.77
C SER A 148 17.33 2.83 20.08
N GLU A 149 16.26 3.38 20.64
CA GLU A 149 16.13 4.81 20.94
C GLU A 149 15.59 5.03 22.35
N ILE A 150 15.79 6.22 22.89
CA ILE A 150 15.22 6.61 24.19
C ILE A 150 14.11 7.61 23.92
N VAL A 151 12.89 7.26 24.32
CA VAL A 151 11.71 8.11 24.17
C VAL A 151 11.36 8.69 25.53
N LYS A 152 11.28 10.02 25.58
CA LYS A 152 10.84 10.75 26.77
C LYS A 152 9.33 10.80 26.81
N THR A 153 8.75 10.37 27.92
CA THR A 153 7.31 10.43 28.17
C THR A 153 7.05 11.23 29.45
N SER A 154 5.80 11.56 29.74
CA SER A 154 5.43 12.20 31.01
C SER A 154 5.75 11.33 32.24
N ALA A 155 5.79 10.00 32.09
CA ALA A 155 6.07 9.05 33.17
C ALA A 155 7.57 8.77 33.37
N GLY A 156 8.41 9.11 32.39
CA GLY A 156 9.85 8.83 32.43
C GLY A 156 10.45 8.58 31.05
N ASP A 157 11.76 8.29 31.04
CA ASP A 157 12.51 7.95 29.84
C ASP A 157 12.49 6.44 29.62
N TYR A 158 11.99 5.99 28.48
CA TYR A 158 11.86 4.56 28.14
C TYR A 158 12.80 4.17 27.01
N ILE A 159 13.41 2.99 27.11
CA ILE A 159 14.14 2.39 25.98
C ILE A 159 13.15 1.72 25.05
N VAL A 160 13.13 2.19 23.81
CA VAL A 160 12.27 1.70 22.74
C VAL A 160 13.14 0.98 21.72
N MET A 161 12.70 -0.24 21.40
CA MET A 161 13.34 -1.10 20.42
C MET A 161 12.48 -1.09 19.16
N THR A 162 13.10 -0.82 18.01
CA THR A 162 12.39 -0.71 16.75
C THR A 162 13.02 -1.62 15.70
N ILE A 163 12.16 -2.36 14.99
CA ILE A 163 12.53 -3.15 13.83
C ILE A 163 11.83 -2.53 12.62
N TYR A 164 12.59 -2.16 11.60
CA TYR A 164 12.07 -1.67 10.33
C TYR A 164 12.07 -2.80 9.31
N PHE A 165 10.91 -3.05 8.72
CA PHE A 165 10.72 -3.95 7.59
C PHE A 165 10.65 -3.13 6.31
N ASP A 166 11.66 -3.27 5.45
CA ASP A 166 11.73 -2.54 4.19
C ASP A 166 11.04 -3.36 3.09
N LEU A 167 9.99 -2.77 2.51
CA LEU A 167 9.07 -3.39 1.56
C LEU A 167 9.03 -2.55 0.29
N SER A 168 9.09 -3.19 -0.88
CA SER A 168 8.96 -2.56 -2.19
C SER A 168 7.76 -3.14 -2.93
N ARG A 169 6.97 -2.31 -3.62
CA ARG A 169 5.74 -2.78 -4.26
C ARG A 169 5.98 -3.45 -5.62
N ARG A 170 5.30 -4.56 -5.88
CA ARG A 170 5.28 -5.25 -7.17
C ARG A 170 4.44 -4.50 -8.20
N MET A 171 5.09 -4.05 -9.26
CA MET A 171 4.47 -3.22 -10.32
C MET A 171 3.66 -3.98 -11.38
N GLY A 172 3.82 -5.30 -11.48
CA GLY A 172 3.30 -6.08 -12.61
C GLY A 172 1.77 -6.00 -12.78
N TYR A 173 1.03 -6.06 -11.68
CA TYR A 173 -0.43 -5.98 -11.69
C TYR A 173 -0.94 -4.63 -12.25
N PHE A 174 -0.43 -3.52 -11.72
CA PHE A 174 -0.82 -2.17 -12.15
C PHE A 174 -0.43 -1.89 -13.60
N THR A 175 0.68 -2.45 -14.05
CA THR A 175 1.14 -2.32 -15.45
C THR A 175 0.12 -2.89 -16.42
N ILE A 176 -0.36 -4.12 -16.16
CA ILE A 176 -1.29 -4.82 -17.06
C ILE A 176 -2.73 -4.27 -16.94
N GLN A 177 -3.17 -3.93 -15.72
CA GLN A 177 -4.56 -3.53 -15.48
C GLN A 177 -4.83 -2.05 -15.74
N THR A 178 -3.83 -1.17 -15.62
CA THR A 178 -4.01 0.28 -15.76
C THR A 178 -3.12 0.87 -16.86
N TYR A 179 -1.81 0.71 -16.76
CA TYR A 179 -0.89 1.41 -17.67
C TYR A 179 -1.09 0.99 -19.14
N ILE A 180 -1.10 -0.31 -19.42
CA ILE A 180 -1.28 -0.82 -20.80
C ILE A 180 -2.64 -0.39 -21.39
N PRO A 181 -3.80 -0.60 -20.73
CA PRO A 181 -5.09 -0.15 -21.25
C PRO A 181 -5.19 1.36 -21.46
N CYS A 182 -4.63 2.19 -20.57
CA CYS A 182 -4.61 3.64 -20.72
C CYS A 182 -3.79 4.07 -21.96
N ILE A 183 -2.61 3.49 -22.16
CA ILE A 183 -1.77 3.77 -23.34
C ILE A 183 -2.50 3.37 -24.62
N LEU A 184 -3.07 2.16 -24.65
CA LEU A 184 -3.83 1.69 -25.81
C LEU A 184 -5.04 2.57 -26.11
N THR A 185 -5.73 3.07 -25.09
CA THR A 185 -6.88 3.99 -25.28
C THR A 185 -6.45 5.34 -25.84
N VAL A 186 -5.31 5.88 -25.40
CA VAL A 186 -4.73 7.09 -25.99
C VAL A 186 -4.37 6.86 -27.46
N VAL A 187 -3.70 5.75 -27.79
CA VAL A 187 -3.36 5.41 -29.18
C VAL A 187 -4.63 5.23 -30.04
N LEU A 188 -5.68 4.58 -29.50
CA LEU A 188 -6.97 4.46 -30.17
C LEU A 188 -7.61 5.82 -30.47
N SER A 189 -7.43 6.82 -29.61
CA SER A 189 -7.91 8.18 -29.89
C SER A 189 -7.24 8.81 -31.12
N TRP A 190 -5.96 8.49 -31.37
CA TRP A 190 -5.21 9.00 -32.53
C TRP A 190 -5.62 8.35 -33.85
N VAL A 191 -6.19 7.15 -33.82
CA VAL A 191 -6.75 6.49 -35.02
C VAL A 191 -7.83 7.38 -35.66
N SER A 192 -8.53 8.20 -34.87
CA SER A 192 -9.52 9.14 -35.38
C SER A 192 -8.94 10.17 -36.37
N PHE A 193 -7.64 10.47 -36.30
CA PHE A 193 -6.97 11.40 -37.23
C PHE A 193 -6.81 10.84 -38.64
N TRP A 194 -6.78 9.50 -38.78
CA TRP A 194 -6.64 8.85 -40.09
C TRP A 194 -7.99 8.67 -40.80
N ILE A 195 -9.09 8.81 -40.07
CA ILE A 195 -10.44 8.69 -40.62
C ILE A 195 -10.79 9.96 -41.39
N LYS A 196 -11.28 9.79 -42.63
CA LYS A 196 -11.72 10.90 -43.48
C LYS A 196 -12.71 11.81 -42.74
N LYS A 197 -12.52 13.12 -42.85
CA LYS A 197 -13.35 14.15 -42.19
C LYS A 197 -14.85 14.04 -42.47
N ASP A 198 -15.24 13.45 -43.59
CA ASP A 198 -16.63 13.34 -44.02
C ASP A 198 -17.39 12.20 -43.30
N ALA A 199 -16.67 11.33 -42.57
CA ALA A 199 -17.26 10.27 -41.74
C ALA A 199 -17.53 10.76 -40.30
N THR A 200 -18.36 11.80 -40.19
CA THR A 200 -18.70 12.47 -38.91
C THR A 200 -19.17 11.51 -37.80
N PRO A 201 -20.09 10.54 -38.06
CA PRO A 201 -20.58 9.65 -37.01
C PRO A 201 -19.50 8.74 -36.43
N ALA A 202 -18.56 8.26 -37.25
CA ALA A 202 -17.50 7.36 -36.83
C ALA A 202 -16.49 8.07 -35.89
N ARG A 203 -16.09 9.30 -36.24
CA ARG A 203 -15.16 10.09 -35.41
C ARG A 203 -15.78 10.50 -34.08
N THR A 204 -17.04 10.95 -34.09
CA THR A 204 -17.77 11.30 -32.85
C THR A 204 -17.93 10.10 -31.93
N ALA A 205 -18.32 8.94 -32.47
CA ALA A 205 -18.48 7.71 -31.68
C ALA A 205 -17.15 7.28 -31.03
N LEU A 206 -16.05 7.23 -31.80
CA LEU A 206 -14.73 6.89 -31.26
C LEU A 206 -14.26 7.87 -30.17
N GLY A 207 -14.46 9.17 -30.36
CA GLY A 207 -14.09 10.18 -29.37
C GLY A 207 -14.87 10.04 -28.05
N ILE A 208 -16.19 9.87 -28.11
CA ILE A 208 -17.02 9.71 -26.91
C ILE A 208 -16.70 8.38 -26.20
N THR A 209 -16.56 7.29 -26.96
CA THR A 209 -16.25 5.97 -26.39
C THR A 209 -14.88 5.98 -25.70
N THR A 210 -13.86 6.59 -26.28
CA THR A 210 -12.52 6.67 -25.65
C THR A 210 -12.53 7.49 -24.37
N VAL A 211 -13.26 8.62 -24.31
CA VAL A 211 -13.45 9.39 -23.06
C VAL A 211 -14.17 8.57 -21.99
N LEU A 212 -15.22 7.85 -22.37
CA LEU A 212 -15.96 6.96 -21.47
C LEU A 212 -15.04 5.85 -20.93
N THR A 213 -14.28 5.18 -21.80
CA THR A 213 -13.31 4.15 -21.42
C THR A 213 -12.26 4.70 -20.44
N MET A 214 -11.72 5.90 -20.67
CA MET A 214 -10.77 6.52 -19.74
C MET A 214 -11.42 6.87 -18.39
N THR A 215 -12.68 7.30 -18.39
CA THR A 215 -13.43 7.53 -17.14
C THR A 215 -13.59 6.24 -16.34
N THR A 216 -13.88 5.12 -17.02
CA THR A 216 -13.95 3.79 -16.41
C THR A 216 -12.59 3.34 -15.86
N LEU A 217 -11.51 3.48 -16.65
CA LEU A 217 -10.15 3.13 -16.20
C LEU A 217 -9.68 3.98 -15.01
N SER A 218 -10.00 5.27 -14.98
CA SER A 218 -9.73 6.16 -13.84
C SER A 218 -10.46 5.70 -12.57
N THR A 219 -11.68 5.17 -12.72
CA THR A 219 -12.44 4.63 -11.58
C THR A 219 -11.82 3.32 -11.07
N ILE A 220 -11.36 2.44 -11.97
CA ILE A 220 -10.68 1.20 -11.59
C ILE A 220 -9.36 1.50 -10.86
N ALA A 221 -8.58 2.47 -11.36
CA ALA A 221 -7.35 2.94 -10.72
C ALA A 221 -7.59 3.35 -9.27
N ARG A 222 -8.57 4.22 -9.02
CA ARG A 222 -8.91 4.70 -7.66
C ARG A 222 -9.50 3.64 -6.74
N LYS A 223 -10.09 2.56 -7.26
CA LYS A 223 -10.58 1.45 -6.41
C LYS A 223 -9.45 0.65 -5.78
N SER A 224 -8.27 0.64 -6.40
CA SER A 224 -7.10 -0.10 -5.91
C SER A 224 -6.29 0.66 -4.85
N LEU A 225 -6.67 1.90 -4.55
CA LEU A 225 -5.97 2.82 -3.66
C LEU A 225 -6.88 3.20 -2.48
N PRO A 226 -6.34 3.29 -1.25
CA PRO A 226 -7.07 3.94 -0.17
C PRO A 226 -7.30 5.42 -0.51
N ARG A 227 -8.34 6.02 0.07
CA ARG A 227 -8.69 7.42 -0.18
C ARG A 227 -7.64 8.34 0.45
N VAL A 228 -6.64 8.71 -0.33
CA VAL A 228 -5.66 9.73 0.02
C VAL A 228 -6.09 11.09 -0.56
N SER A 229 -5.72 12.18 0.11
CA SER A 229 -6.08 13.55 -0.29
C SER A 229 -5.08 14.18 -1.27
N TYR A 230 -3.93 13.55 -1.49
CA TYR A 230 -2.88 14.01 -2.41
C TYR A 230 -2.91 13.23 -3.74
N VAL A 231 -2.34 13.83 -4.79
CA VAL A 231 -2.23 13.22 -6.12
C VAL A 231 -1.08 12.22 -6.12
N THR A 232 -1.36 10.96 -6.49
CA THR A 232 -0.34 9.92 -6.64
C THR A 232 0.28 9.94 -8.05
N ALA A 233 1.43 9.30 -8.24
CA ALA A 233 2.05 9.15 -9.57
C ALA A 233 1.11 8.46 -10.58
N MET A 234 0.33 7.46 -10.14
CA MET A 234 -0.72 6.82 -10.95
C MET A 234 -1.84 7.79 -11.33
N ASP A 235 -2.31 8.63 -10.40
CA ASP A 235 -3.35 9.63 -10.69
C ASP A 235 -2.87 10.68 -11.70
N LEU A 236 -1.61 11.10 -11.59
CA LEU A 236 -0.98 12.00 -12.55
C LEU A 236 -0.96 11.36 -13.94
N PHE A 237 -0.52 10.11 -14.05
CA PHE A 237 -0.49 9.37 -15.32
C PHE A 237 -1.87 9.27 -15.96
N VAL A 238 -2.88 8.84 -15.20
CA VAL A 238 -4.26 8.70 -15.70
C VAL A 238 -4.85 10.04 -16.13
N THR A 239 -4.61 11.10 -15.33
CA THR A 239 -5.05 12.47 -15.67
C THR A 239 -4.44 12.94 -16.99
N VAL A 240 -3.13 12.75 -17.18
CA VAL A 240 -2.44 13.13 -18.42
C VAL A 240 -3.01 12.35 -19.61
N CYS A 241 -3.21 11.04 -19.48
CA CYS A 241 -3.83 10.25 -20.55
C CYS A 241 -5.27 10.71 -20.86
N PHE A 242 -6.04 11.08 -19.85
CA PHE A 242 -7.38 11.64 -20.03
C PHE A 242 -7.36 12.96 -20.81
N LEU A 243 -6.42 13.85 -20.49
CA LEU A 243 -6.23 15.13 -21.21
C LEU A 243 -5.91 14.90 -22.70
N PHE A 244 -5.07 13.92 -23.04
CA PHE A 244 -4.78 13.59 -24.43
C PHE A 244 -6.01 13.10 -25.20
N VAL A 245 -6.81 12.22 -24.60
CA VAL A 245 -8.05 11.73 -25.21
C VAL A 245 -9.07 12.86 -25.39
N PHE A 246 -9.20 13.73 -24.39
CA PHE A 246 -10.06 14.91 -24.47
C PHE A 246 -9.60 15.89 -25.56
N ALA A 247 -8.29 16.12 -25.69
CA ALA A 247 -7.72 16.96 -26.73
C ALA A 247 -8.01 16.42 -28.14
N ALA A 248 -7.96 15.09 -28.35
CA ALA A 248 -8.31 14.47 -29.63
C ALA A 248 -9.79 14.69 -30.01
N LEU A 249 -10.70 14.65 -29.03
CA LEU A 249 -12.11 14.98 -29.26
C LEU A 249 -12.31 16.46 -29.58
N MET A 250 -11.62 17.35 -28.87
CA MET A 250 -11.65 18.80 -29.11
C MET A 250 -11.12 19.18 -30.50
N GLU A 251 -10.02 18.56 -30.94
CA GLU A 251 -9.46 18.73 -32.29
C GLU A 251 -10.52 18.48 -33.37
N TYR A 252 -11.24 17.37 -33.22
CA TYR A 252 -12.29 17.01 -34.16
C TYR A 252 -13.48 18.00 -34.12
N ALA A 253 -13.89 18.44 -32.94
CA ALA A 253 -14.95 19.45 -32.80
C ALA A 253 -14.58 20.75 -33.53
N THR A 254 -13.33 21.22 -33.35
CA THR A 254 -12.80 22.40 -34.03
C THR A 254 -12.73 22.21 -35.54
N LEU A 255 -12.22 21.07 -36.04
CA LEU A 255 -12.19 20.76 -37.47
C LEU A 255 -13.59 20.73 -38.10
N ASN A 256 -14.56 20.13 -37.43
CA ASN A 256 -15.93 20.02 -37.93
C ASN A 256 -16.62 21.39 -37.97
N TYR A 257 -16.39 22.25 -36.97
CA TYR A 257 -16.88 23.62 -36.93
C TYR A 257 -16.30 24.45 -38.10
N TYR A 258 -14.98 24.44 -38.28
CA TYR A 258 -14.34 25.17 -39.38
C TYR A 258 -14.76 24.65 -40.75
N SER A 259 -14.85 23.32 -40.95
CA SER A 259 -15.32 22.74 -42.21
C SER A 259 -16.79 23.05 -42.50
N SER A 260 -17.62 23.21 -41.48
CA SER A 260 -19.03 23.57 -41.62
C SER A 260 -19.20 25.07 -41.93
N CYS A 261 -18.43 25.95 -41.27
CA CYS A 261 -18.40 27.38 -41.58
C CYS A 261 -17.81 27.68 -42.96
N LYS A 262 -16.82 26.89 -43.42
CA LYS A 262 -16.24 27.01 -44.77
C LYS A 262 -17.08 26.40 -45.89
N LYS A 263 -18.25 25.80 -45.64
CA LYS A 263 -19.23 25.50 -46.71
C LYS A 263 -20.10 26.75 -46.92
N PRO A 264 -19.77 27.66 -47.85
CA PRO A 264 -20.71 28.72 -48.20
C PRO A 264 -21.85 28.04 -48.97
N THR A 265 -23.10 28.28 -48.59
CA THR A 265 -24.21 28.72 -49.47
C THR A 265 -24.20 28.45 -51.00
N CYS A 266 -23.56 27.41 -51.53
CA CYS A 266 -23.47 27.11 -52.97
C CYS A 266 -24.55 26.13 -53.48
N THR A 267 -25.45 25.67 -52.62
CA THR A 267 -26.60 24.83 -53.03
C THR A 267 -27.94 25.56 -53.04
N LYS A 268 -28.02 26.83 -52.63
CA LYS A 268 -29.27 27.61 -52.70
C LYS A 268 -29.50 28.37 -54.03
N LYS A 269 -28.52 28.44 -54.94
CA LYS A 269 -28.63 29.24 -56.18
C LYS A 269 -28.95 28.47 -57.47
N LYS A 270 -29.33 27.19 -57.40
CA LYS A 270 -29.69 26.38 -58.60
C LYS A 270 -31.19 26.12 -58.80
N LYS A 271 -32.07 26.74 -57.99
CA LYS A 271 -33.54 26.61 -58.10
C LYS A 271 -34.30 27.88 -58.52
N SER A 272 -33.62 28.99 -58.86
CA SER A 272 -34.28 30.29 -59.14
C SER A 272 -34.08 30.83 -60.56
N VAL A 273 -33.46 30.10 -61.49
CA VAL A 273 -33.27 30.56 -62.88
C VAL A 273 -33.76 29.48 -63.85
N ARG A 274 -35.07 29.22 -63.84
CA ARG A 274 -35.78 28.63 -64.98
C ARG A 274 -37.29 28.91 -64.89
N SER A 275 -37.64 30.19 -64.76
CA SER A 275 -38.99 30.68 -65.02
C SER A 275 -38.88 31.82 -66.03
N GLU A 276 -39.51 31.61 -67.19
CA GLU A 276 -40.10 32.61 -68.08
C GLU A 276 -39.16 33.52 -68.90
N HIS A 277 -39.11 33.28 -70.22
CA HIS A 277 -39.72 34.18 -71.21
C HIS A 277 -39.54 33.65 -72.64
N HIS A 278 -40.63 33.16 -73.25
CA HIS A 278 -40.88 33.40 -74.68
C HIS A 278 -42.37 33.33 -75.00
N CYS A 279 -42.91 34.47 -75.45
CA CYS A 279 -44.17 34.74 -76.15
C CYS A 279 -43.99 36.14 -76.78
N PRO A 280 -44.71 36.57 -77.85
CA PRO A 280 -45.53 35.83 -78.81
C PRO A 280 -45.25 36.23 -80.29
N SER A 281 -45.87 35.50 -81.23
CA SER A 281 -46.53 36.00 -82.45
C SER A 281 -47.50 34.92 -82.93
#